data_AF-A0A7S1W4B0-F1
#
_entry.id   AF-A0A7S1W4B0-F1
#
_cell.length_a   1.000
_cell.length_b   1.000
_cell.length_c   1.000
_cell.angle_alpha   90.00
_cell.angle_beta   90.00
_cell.angle_gamma   90.00
#
_symmetry.space_group_name_H-M   'P 1'
#
loop_
_entity.id
_entity.type
_entity.pdbx_description
1 polymer ?
#
loop_
_entity_poly.entity_id
_entity_poly.type
_entity_poly.pdbx_seq_one_letter_code
_entity_poly.pdbx_strand_id
1 'polypeptide(L)'
;WDCCKPSCAWPGKGHVDRPMLACSTRTGRITGDGNMRSVCDGGTSASCPSHKPLVVNSHLTLGFAAAAVSGNHGLLGDQNCAQCFQLRFVDKMHDGGVWGGSHRHLVNKSMIVQVLNIGYDVTGAHSFDIQIPGAGQGIFGSGCRGQYRGFSTGDFDCDNRYGGCHRRDGCARLPKQLQSGCRWRYDWFH
;
A
#
# COMPACT_ATOMS: atom_id res chain seq x y z
N TRP A 1 -4.65 -1.22 -1.75
CA TRP A 1 -4.50 0.09 -2.46
C TRP A 1 -5.88 0.71 -2.62
N ASP A 2 -6.19 1.70 -1.79
CA ASP A 2 -7.51 2.35 -1.69
C ASP A 2 -7.53 3.78 -2.26
N CYS A 3 -6.35 4.28 -2.68
CA CYS A 3 -6.10 5.64 -3.13
C CYS A 3 -6.31 6.73 -2.07
N CYS A 4 -6.62 6.37 -0.82
CA CYS A 4 -6.79 7.33 0.26
C CYS A 4 -5.51 8.12 0.49
N LYS A 5 -5.64 9.34 1.02
CA LYS A 5 -4.49 10.05 1.58
C LYS A 5 -3.91 9.18 2.70
N PRO A 6 -2.64 8.78 2.64
CA PRO A 6 -2.03 7.98 3.70
C PRO A 6 -1.99 8.74 5.03
N SER A 7 -2.15 8.05 6.16
CA SER A 7 -2.20 8.70 7.47
C SER A 7 -0.90 9.43 7.84
N CYS A 8 0.25 8.96 7.38
CA CYS A 8 1.54 9.63 7.62
C CYS A 8 1.75 10.89 6.77
N ALA A 9 0.82 11.19 5.85
CA ALA A 9 0.82 12.44 5.08
C ALA A 9 0.12 13.60 5.82
N TRP A 10 -0.36 13.37 7.04
CA TRP A 10 -0.85 14.42 7.93
C TRP A 10 0.31 15.00 8.78
N PRO A 11 0.31 16.32 9.07
CA PRO A 11 1.24 16.93 10.02
C PRO A 11 1.16 16.31 11.42
N GLY A 12 2.29 16.31 12.13
CA GLY A 12 2.37 15.82 13.51
C GLY A 12 2.44 14.30 13.67
N LYS A 13 2.59 13.55 12.55
CA LYS A 13 2.73 12.09 12.54
C LYS A 13 4.19 11.68 12.37
N GLY A 14 4.69 10.86 13.29
CA GLY A 14 6.09 10.40 13.31
C GLY A 14 7.09 11.50 13.68
N HIS A 15 8.37 11.11 13.79
CA HIS A 15 9.49 12.03 14.03
C HIS A 15 10.21 12.32 12.71
N VAL A 16 9.63 13.23 11.92
CA VAL A 16 10.06 13.50 10.53
C VAL A 16 10.32 14.98 10.31
N ASP A 17 11.17 15.30 9.33
CA ASP A 17 11.41 16.68 8.85
C ASP A 17 10.16 17.26 8.17
N ARG A 18 9.38 16.39 7.52
CA ARG A 18 8.09 16.71 6.89
C ARG A 18 7.19 15.48 6.80
N PRO A 19 5.87 15.66 6.71
CA PRO A 19 4.94 14.56 6.47
C PRO A 19 5.27 13.80 5.19
N MET A 20 4.79 12.55 5.12
CA MET A 20 4.81 11.82 3.87
C MET A 20 4.03 12.57 2.78
N LEU A 21 4.43 12.36 1.54
CA LEU A 21 3.83 13.08 0.43
C LEU A 21 2.45 12.51 0.11
N ALA A 22 1.55 13.37 -0.34
CA ALA A 22 0.29 12.99 -0.95
C ALA A 22 0.15 13.72 -2.28
N CYS A 23 -0.73 13.23 -3.15
CA CYS A 23 -0.96 13.79 -4.47
C CYS A 23 -2.36 14.39 -4.56
N SER A 24 -2.45 15.54 -5.22
CA SER A 24 -3.73 16.18 -5.51
C SER A 24 -4.48 15.39 -6.57
N THR A 25 -5.76 15.10 -6.33
CA THR A 25 -6.65 14.47 -7.32
C THR A 25 -6.96 15.39 -8.50
N ARG A 26 -6.72 16.71 -8.36
CA ARG A 26 -6.95 17.71 -9.41
C ARG A 26 -5.80 17.80 -10.40
N THR A 27 -4.56 17.75 -9.90
CA THR A 27 -3.36 17.95 -10.73
C THR A 27 -2.59 16.66 -10.98
N GLY A 28 -2.84 15.61 -10.20
CA GLY A 28 -2.04 14.38 -10.21
C GLY A 28 -0.61 14.56 -9.64
N ARG A 29 -0.28 15.75 -9.11
CA ARG A 29 1.04 16.10 -8.59
C ARG A 29 1.06 16.08 -7.07
N ILE A 30 2.25 15.96 -6.49
CA ILE A 30 2.48 16.10 -5.05
C ILE A 30 1.88 17.44 -4.58
N THR A 31 1.12 17.40 -3.48
CA THR A 31 0.65 18.60 -2.78
C THR A 31 1.65 19.00 -1.70
N GLY A 32 1.90 20.30 -1.56
CA GLY A 32 2.67 20.85 -0.44
C GLY A 32 1.82 21.09 0.82
N ASP A 33 0.49 21.05 0.68
CA ASP A 33 -0.44 21.21 1.80
C ASP A 33 -0.75 19.86 2.44
N GLY A 34 -0.09 19.58 3.56
CA GLY A 34 -0.32 18.41 4.40
C GLY A 34 -1.67 18.41 5.10
N ASN A 35 -2.41 19.52 5.17
CA ASN A 35 -3.74 19.57 5.78
C ASN A 35 -4.87 19.33 4.77
N MET A 36 -4.56 19.20 3.48
CA MET A 36 -5.55 18.90 2.46
C MET A 36 -6.28 17.58 2.78
N ARG A 37 -7.61 17.63 2.82
CA ARG A 37 -8.49 16.52 3.19
C ARG A 37 -8.34 15.32 2.23
N SER A 38 -8.41 14.11 2.79
CA SER A 38 -8.35 12.85 2.03
C SER A 38 -9.49 12.74 1.03
N VAL A 39 -9.23 12.17 -0.15
CA VAL A 39 -10.23 11.82 -1.16
C VAL A 39 -11.27 10.83 -0.60
N CYS A 40 -10.87 9.97 0.33
CA CYS A 40 -11.77 9.03 0.99
C CYS A 40 -12.76 9.70 1.95
N ASP A 41 -12.46 10.95 2.34
CA ASP A 41 -13.33 11.79 3.17
C ASP A 41 -13.98 12.92 2.36
N GLY A 42 -14.02 12.82 1.02
CA GLY A 42 -14.59 13.86 0.15
C GLY A 42 -13.67 15.05 -0.14
N GLY A 43 -12.38 14.95 0.19
CA GLY A 43 -11.36 15.91 -0.15
C GLY A 43 -10.69 15.66 -1.51
N THR A 44 -9.48 16.22 -1.68
CA THR A 44 -8.74 16.15 -2.96
C THR A 44 -7.28 15.73 -2.79
N SER A 45 -6.92 15.16 -1.65
CA SER A 45 -5.61 14.58 -1.38
C SER A 45 -5.68 13.05 -1.40
N ALA A 46 -4.76 12.39 -2.09
CA ALA A 46 -4.78 10.96 -2.35
C ALA A 46 -3.37 10.35 -2.30
N SER A 47 -3.26 9.02 -2.29
CA SER A 47 -1.96 8.36 -2.43
C SER A 47 -1.35 8.66 -3.80
N CYS A 48 -0.03 8.90 -3.84
CA CYS A 48 0.66 9.17 -5.10
C CYS A 48 0.88 7.88 -5.91
N PRO A 49 0.77 7.92 -7.25
CA PRO A 49 1.14 6.80 -8.10
C PRO A 49 2.60 6.31 -7.91
N SER A 50 3.48 7.15 -7.37
CA SER A 50 4.86 6.80 -7.02
C SER A 50 4.96 5.90 -5.79
N HIS A 51 3.92 5.77 -4.96
CA HIS A 51 3.90 4.86 -3.81
C HIS A 51 3.65 3.39 -4.19
N LYS A 52 3.87 3.04 -5.46
CA LYS A 52 3.85 1.66 -5.93
C LYS A 52 5.18 0.96 -5.65
N PRO A 53 5.22 -0.37 -5.59
CA PRO A 53 6.48 -1.11 -5.44
C PRO A 53 7.43 -0.89 -6.62
N LEU A 54 8.73 -1.00 -6.36
CA LEU A 54 9.81 -0.85 -7.32
C LEU A 54 10.82 -2.00 -7.19
N VAL A 55 11.06 -2.72 -8.29
CA VAL A 55 12.11 -3.74 -8.35
C VAL A 55 13.49 -3.08 -8.37
N VAL A 56 14.37 -3.50 -7.45
CA VAL A 56 15.80 -3.12 -7.50
C VAL A 56 16.57 -4.17 -8.29
N ASN A 57 16.36 -5.44 -7.97
CA ASN A 57 16.93 -6.60 -8.67
C ASN A 57 16.09 -7.86 -8.39
N SER A 58 16.57 -9.05 -8.80
CA SER A 58 15.86 -10.31 -8.61
C SER A 58 15.62 -10.73 -7.15
N HIS A 59 16.38 -10.17 -6.18
CA HIS A 59 16.30 -10.50 -4.76
C HIS A 59 15.83 -9.36 -3.86
N LEU A 60 15.78 -8.12 -4.38
CA LEU A 60 15.40 -6.94 -3.62
C LEU A 60 14.36 -6.09 -4.36
N THR A 61 13.32 -5.70 -3.63
CA THR A 61 12.33 -4.71 -4.05
C THR A 61 12.13 -3.66 -2.96
N LEU A 62 11.71 -2.47 -3.36
CA LEU A 62 11.27 -1.40 -2.46
C LEU A 62 9.75 -1.26 -2.54
N GLY A 63 9.15 -0.68 -1.52
CA GLY A 63 7.75 -0.29 -1.56
C GLY A 63 7.31 0.47 -0.32
N PHE A 64 5.99 0.53 -0.15
CA PHE A 64 5.34 1.22 0.94
C PHE A 64 4.35 0.28 1.61
N ALA A 65 4.06 0.52 2.89
CA ALA A 65 3.11 -0.27 3.64
C ALA A 65 2.30 0.57 4.63
N ALA A 66 1.14 0.05 5.03
CA ALA A 66 0.51 0.41 6.27
C ALA A 66 1.08 -0.45 7.41
N ALA A 67 1.47 0.16 8.52
CA ALA A 67 1.90 -0.54 9.73
C ALA A 67 0.71 -0.81 10.66
N ALA A 68 0.63 -2.01 11.21
CA ALA A 68 -0.34 -2.36 12.25
C ALA A 68 -0.06 -1.61 13.56
N VAL A 69 -1.12 -1.27 14.29
CA VAL A 69 -1.01 -0.58 15.60
C VAL A 69 -1.01 -1.51 16.80
N SER A 70 -1.22 -2.81 16.59
CA SER A 70 -1.40 -3.77 17.68
C SER A 70 -0.75 -5.10 17.34
N GLY A 71 -0.22 -5.77 18.36
CA GLY A 71 0.48 -7.04 18.23
C GLY A 71 1.83 -7.04 18.95
N ASN A 72 2.46 -8.21 19.04
CA ASN A 72 3.77 -8.38 19.71
C ASN A 72 4.96 -8.09 18.76
N HIS A 73 4.82 -7.11 17.86
CA HIS A 73 5.83 -6.77 16.86
C HIS A 73 6.48 -5.39 17.05
N GLY A 74 6.11 -4.66 18.11
CA GLY A 74 6.76 -3.39 18.47
C GLY A 74 6.47 -2.20 17.55
N LEU A 75 5.38 -2.26 16.79
CA LEU A 75 4.89 -1.09 16.03
C LEU A 75 3.94 -0.31 16.95
N LEU A 76 4.19 0.99 17.10
CA LEU A 76 3.63 1.90 18.08
C LEU A 76 2.73 2.97 17.43
N GLY A 77 2.12 2.62 16.28
CA GLY A 77 1.23 3.51 15.52
C GLY A 77 1.99 4.66 14.87
N ASP A 78 1.57 5.90 15.15
CA ASP A 78 2.07 7.09 14.44
C ASP A 78 3.60 7.27 14.52
N GLN A 79 4.25 6.75 15.57
CA GLN A 79 5.71 6.78 15.69
C GLN A 79 6.42 6.01 14.57
N ASN A 80 5.74 5.05 13.93
CA ASN A 80 6.30 4.30 12.81
C ASN A 80 6.21 5.05 11.48
N CYS A 81 5.51 6.17 11.40
CA CYS A 81 5.45 6.94 10.17
C CYS A 81 6.86 7.28 9.65
N ALA A 82 7.06 7.05 8.35
CA ALA A 82 8.31 7.19 7.61
C ALA A 82 9.46 6.24 7.98
N GLN A 83 9.31 5.39 9.01
CA GLN A 83 10.31 4.37 9.31
C GLN A 83 10.37 3.34 8.18
N CYS A 84 11.58 2.80 7.96
CA CYS A 84 11.84 1.76 6.97
C CYS A 84 12.11 0.43 7.64
N PHE A 85 11.56 -0.65 7.10
CA PHE A 85 11.74 -2.00 7.58
C PHE A 85 12.17 -2.92 6.43
N GLN A 86 13.12 -3.80 6.69
CA GLN A 86 13.43 -4.89 5.76
C GLN A 86 12.62 -6.12 6.13
N LEU A 87 11.73 -6.52 5.22
CA LEU A 87 10.98 -7.76 5.28
C LEU A 87 11.79 -8.84 4.56
N ARG A 88 12.05 -9.96 5.24
CA ARG A 88 12.67 -11.15 4.66
C ARG A 88 11.60 -12.22 4.52
N PHE A 89 11.37 -12.66 3.29
CA PHE A 89 10.38 -13.71 3.04
C PHE A 89 10.96 -15.06 3.45
N VAL A 90 10.21 -15.77 4.28
CA VAL A 90 10.53 -17.10 4.81
C VAL A 90 9.37 -18.06 4.56
N ASP A 91 9.65 -19.35 4.52
CA ASP A 91 8.68 -20.44 4.37
C ASP A 91 8.05 -20.88 5.70
N LYS A 92 8.41 -20.22 6.81
CA LYS A 92 7.87 -20.52 8.13
C LYS A 92 6.35 -20.32 8.17
N MET A 93 5.63 -21.39 8.41
CA MET A 93 4.22 -21.38 8.79
C MET A 93 4.07 -21.10 10.28
N HIS A 94 2.95 -20.51 10.66
CA HIS A 94 2.59 -20.18 12.03
C HIS A 94 1.20 -20.73 12.37
N ASP A 95 0.90 -20.83 13.67
CA ASP A 95 -0.37 -21.29 14.22
C ASP A 95 -0.92 -22.56 13.54
N GLY A 96 -0.10 -23.60 13.44
CA GLY A 96 -0.51 -24.88 12.86
C GLY A 96 -0.76 -24.86 11.36
N GLY A 97 -0.27 -23.85 10.64
CA GLY A 97 -0.42 -23.75 9.18
C GLY A 97 -1.51 -22.79 8.72
N VAL A 98 -2.08 -21.98 9.62
CA VAL A 98 -3.15 -21.03 9.29
C VAL A 98 -2.63 -19.80 8.55
N TRP A 99 -1.39 -19.37 8.84
CA TRP A 99 -0.77 -18.22 8.19
C TRP A 99 0.76 -18.34 8.13
N GLY A 100 1.39 -17.45 7.36
CA GLY A 100 2.82 -17.51 7.04
C GLY A 100 3.10 -18.31 5.77
N GLY A 101 4.34 -18.80 5.64
CA GLY A 101 4.78 -19.60 4.50
C GLY A 101 4.75 -18.84 3.18
N SER A 102 5.75 -17.99 2.97
CA SER A 102 5.89 -17.30 1.69
C SER A 102 5.98 -18.31 0.55
N HIS A 103 5.44 -17.96 -0.62
CA HIS A 103 5.60 -18.78 -1.81
C HIS A 103 7.08 -19.10 -2.05
N ARG A 104 7.39 -20.32 -2.51
CA ARG A 104 8.78 -20.79 -2.66
C ARG A 104 9.67 -19.85 -3.49
N HIS A 105 9.10 -19.12 -4.46
CA HIS A 105 9.83 -18.15 -5.29
C HIS A 105 10.15 -16.83 -4.58
N LEU A 106 9.53 -16.57 -3.42
CA LEU A 106 9.82 -15.42 -2.58
C LEU A 106 10.85 -15.72 -1.50
N VAL A 107 10.96 -16.97 -1.04
CA VAL A 107 11.87 -17.35 0.05
C VAL A 107 13.29 -16.85 -0.25
N ASN A 108 13.93 -16.24 0.76
CA ASN A 108 15.24 -15.57 0.68
C ASN A 108 15.30 -14.26 -0.13
N LYS A 109 14.20 -13.80 -0.73
CA LYS A 109 14.11 -12.42 -1.22
C LYS A 109 13.81 -11.46 -0.07
N SER A 110 14.09 -10.18 -0.30
CA SER A 110 13.82 -9.11 0.65
C SER A 110 13.00 -7.99 0.02
N MET A 111 12.16 -7.36 0.84
CA MET A 111 11.46 -6.12 0.51
C MET A 111 11.77 -5.08 1.57
N ILE A 112 12.26 -3.91 1.17
CA ILE A 112 12.36 -2.77 2.07
C ILE A 112 11.11 -1.93 1.90
N VAL A 113 10.35 -1.77 2.98
CA VAL A 113 9.12 -0.95 3.00
C VAL A 113 9.32 0.31 3.81
N GLN A 114 8.81 1.44 3.30
CA GLN A 114 8.59 2.62 4.12
C GLN A 114 7.15 2.65 4.62
N VAL A 115 6.95 2.91 5.90
CA VAL A 115 5.61 3.05 6.49
C VAL A 115 5.02 4.40 6.09
N LEU A 116 3.97 4.35 5.28
CA LEU A 116 3.26 5.50 4.73
C LEU A 116 1.88 5.68 5.38
N ASN A 117 1.34 4.61 5.96
CA ASN A 117 0.02 4.61 6.58
C ASN A 117 0.05 3.81 7.89
N ILE A 118 -0.92 4.06 8.75
CA ILE A 118 -1.15 3.32 9.97
C ILE A 118 -2.49 2.61 9.82
N GLY A 119 -2.45 1.28 9.80
CA GLY A 119 -3.62 0.41 9.72
C GLY A 119 -4.15 0.14 11.12
N TYR A 120 -5.11 0.94 11.58
CA TYR A 120 -5.78 0.71 12.87
C TYR A 120 -6.66 -0.55 12.85
N ASP A 121 -7.07 -0.99 11.66
CA ASP A 121 -7.81 -2.21 11.39
C ASP A 121 -6.91 -3.45 11.26
N VAL A 122 -5.60 -3.26 11.03
CA VAL A 122 -4.62 -4.35 11.01
C VAL A 122 -4.28 -4.69 12.47
N THR A 123 -4.81 -5.82 12.92
CA THR A 123 -4.69 -6.29 14.31
C THR A 123 -4.11 -7.71 14.39
N GLY A 124 -3.66 -8.10 15.59
CA GLY A 124 -3.20 -9.46 15.86
C GLY A 124 -1.73 -9.71 15.49
N ALA A 125 -1.45 -10.80 14.76
CA ALA A 125 -0.09 -11.19 14.37
C ALA A 125 0.39 -10.56 13.05
N HIS A 126 -0.42 -9.69 12.44
CA HIS A 126 -0.11 -9.02 11.18
C HIS A 126 0.66 -7.71 11.42
N SER A 127 1.78 -7.51 10.74
CA SER A 127 2.61 -6.31 10.94
C SER A 127 2.45 -5.26 9.83
N PHE A 128 2.29 -5.67 8.57
CA PHE A 128 2.31 -4.76 7.42
C PHE A 128 1.26 -5.14 6.36
N ASP A 129 0.50 -4.14 5.88
CA ASP A 129 -0.28 -4.23 4.64
C ASP A 129 0.50 -3.53 3.51
N ILE A 130 0.98 -4.30 2.53
CA ILE A 130 1.87 -3.82 1.48
C ILE A 130 1.05 -3.09 0.40
N GLN A 131 1.47 -1.87 0.06
CA GLN A 131 0.75 -1.02 -0.89
C GLN A 131 0.96 -1.47 -2.34
N ILE A 132 0.04 -2.29 -2.85
CA ILE A 132 0.08 -2.86 -4.19
C ILE A 132 -1.16 -2.40 -4.99
N PRO A 133 -1.02 -1.64 -6.09
CA PRO A 133 -2.15 -1.34 -6.97
C PRO A 133 -2.80 -2.62 -7.49
N GLY A 134 -4.13 -2.70 -7.51
CA GLY A 134 -4.81 -3.90 -7.99
C GLY A 134 -5.02 -4.98 -6.94
N ALA A 135 -4.50 -4.82 -5.71
CA ALA A 135 -4.60 -5.82 -4.64
C ALA A 135 -5.81 -5.66 -3.71
N GLY A 136 -6.80 -4.84 -4.09
CA GLY A 136 -8.00 -4.58 -3.30
C GLY A 136 -7.99 -3.19 -2.67
N GLN A 137 -9.18 -2.58 -2.64
CA GLN A 137 -9.41 -1.28 -1.98
C GLN A 137 -9.76 -1.44 -0.49
N GLY A 138 -10.12 -2.65 -0.04
CA GLY A 138 -10.50 -2.89 1.34
C GLY A 138 -11.72 -2.07 1.76
N ILE A 139 -11.73 -1.58 3.01
CA ILE A 139 -12.86 -0.86 3.60
C ILE A 139 -13.25 0.40 2.81
N PHE A 140 -12.27 1.12 2.23
CA PHE A 140 -12.47 2.40 1.55
C PHE A 140 -12.60 2.28 0.02
N GLY A 141 -13.76 1.83 -0.46
CA GLY A 141 -14.01 1.59 -1.90
C GLY A 141 -14.30 2.83 -2.78
N SER A 142 -14.29 4.06 -2.23
CA SER A 142 -14.63 5.28 -2.98
C SER A 142 -13.42 6.12 -3.37
N GLY A 143 -12.27 5.92 -2.72
CA GLY A 143 -11.09 6.76 -2.87
C GLY A 143 -10.54 6.76 -4.29
N CYS A 144 -10.38 5.58 -4.90
CA CYS A 144 -9.78 5.47 -6.23
C CYS A 144 -10.66 6.07 -7.33
N ARG A 145 -11.98 5.88 -7.25
CA ARG A 145 -12.92 6.55 -8.16
C ARG A 145 -12.86 8.06 -8.00
N GLY A 146 -12.70 8.56 -6.77
CA GLY A 146 -12.53 9.98 -6.49
C GLY A 146 -11.21 10.55 -7.02
N GLN A 147 -10.14 9.76 -7.03
CA GLN A 147 -8.82 10.16 -7.52
C GLN A 147 -8.75 10.15 -9.06
N TYR A 148 -9.31 9.14 -9.71
CA TYR A 148 -9.17 8.91 -11.14
C TYR A 148 -10.54 8.98 -11.84
N ARG A 149 -10.85 10.17 -12.37
CA ARG A 149 -12.08 10.39 -13.14
C ARG A 149 -12.11 9.48 -14.38
N GLY A 150 -13.29 8.97 -14.71
CA GLY A 150 -13.50 8.09 -15.88
C GLY A 150 -13.24 6.60 -15.61
N PHE A 151 -12.80 6.23 -14.41
CA PHE A 151 -12.67 4.83 -13.99
C PHE A 151 -13.81 4.44 -13.05
N SER A 152 -14.25 3.18 -13.15
CA SER A 152 -15.19 2.59 -12.20
C SER A 152 -14.45 2.12 -10.94
N THR A 153 -15.18 1.93 -9.83
CA THR A 153 -14.59 1.38 -8.60
C THR A 153 -13.93 0.01 -8.85
N GLY A 154 -14.56 -0.85 -9.67
CA GLY A 154 -14.06 -2.18 -9.97
C GLY A 154 -12.77 -2.20 -10.80
N ASP A 155 -12.44 -1.13 -11.51
CA ASP A 155 -11.21 -1.07 -12.31
C ASP A 155 -9.92 -1.10 -11.48
N PHE A 156 -10.02 -0.83 -10.17
CA PHE A 156 -8.88 -0.78 -9.26
C PHE A 156 -8.59 -2.09 -8.54
N ASP A 157 -9.52 -3.04 -8.56
CA ASP A 157 -9.43 -4.30 -7.81
C ASP A 157 -10.14 -5.48 -8.50
N CYS A 158 -10.52 -5.32 -9.77
CA CYS A 158 -11.23 -6.31 -10.56
C CYS A 158 -12.53 -6.80 -9.91
N ASP A 159 -13.27 -5.89 -9.30
CA ASP A 159 -14.53 -6.16 -8.59
C ASP A 159 -14.35 -7.08 -7.36
N ASN A 160 -13.11 -7.31 -6.93
CA ASN A 160 -12.77 -8.05 -5.72
C ASN A 160 -12.13 -7.12 -4.68
N ARG A 161 -12.96 -6.64 -3.75
CA ARG A 161 -12.56 -5.61 -2.78
C ARG A 161 -11.41 -6.03 -1.86
N TYR A 162 -11.31 -7.31 -1.51
CA TYR A 162 -10.29 -7.85 -0.61
C TYR A 162 -9.44 -8.89 -1.36
N GLY A 163 -8.19 -8.54 -1.67
CA GLY A 163 -7.27 -9.38 -2.46
C GLY A 163 -7.21 -9.00 -3.95
N GLY A 164 -8.15 -8.21 -4.44
CA GLY A 164 -8.07 -7.56 -5.74
C GLY A 164 -8.09 -8.48 -6.94
N CYS A 165 -7.50 -7.99 -8.04
CA CYS A 165 -7.35 -8.75 -9.26
C CYS A 165 -6.64 -10.08 -8.98
N HIS A 166 -7.19 -11.18 -9.50
CA HIS A 166 -6.59 -12.51 -9.36
C HIS A 166 -5.58 -12.82 -10.48
N ARG A 167 -5.64 -12.08 -11.58
CA ARG A 167 -4.85 -12.32 -12.77
C ARG A 167 -4.14 -11.04 -13.22
N ARG A 168 -2.96 -11.24 -13.81
CA ARG A 168 -2.09 -10.18 -14.32
C ARG A 168 -2.72 -9.33 -15.42
N ASP A 169 -3.58 -9.92 -16.25
CA ASP A 169 -4.35 -9.23 -17.29
C ASP A 169 -5.30 -8.17 -16.72
N GLY A 170 -5.82 -8.40 -15.50
CA GLY A 170 -6.59 -7.41 -14.74
C GLY A 170 -5.86 -6.08 -14.53
N CYS A 171 -4.52 -6.07 -14.56
CA CYS A 171 -3.73 -4.84 -14.47
C CYS A 171 -4.01 -3.85 -15.61
N ALA A 172 -4.56 -4.30 -16.74
CA ALA A 172 -4.93 -3.43 -17.86
C ALA A 172 -6.14 -2.52 -17.55
N ARG A 173 -6.98 -2.87 -16.57
CA ARG A 173 -8.14 -2.06 -16.13
C ARG A 173 -7.69 -0.78 -15.39
N LEU A 174 -6.56 -0.83 -14.69
CA LEU A 174 -6.08 0.28 -13.88
C LEU A 174 -5.54 1.45 -14.74
N PRO A 175 -5.55 2.69 -14.21
CA PRO A 175 -4.86 3.82 -14.82
C PRO A 175 -3.40 3.51 -15.15
N LYS A 176 -2.91 4.00 -16.29
CA LYS A 176 -1.59 3.66 -16.86
C LYS A 176 -0.44 3.74 -15.85
N GLN A 177 -0.46 4.77 -15.00
CA GLN A 177 0.54 5.04 -13.97
C GLN A 177 0.61 4.03 -12.81
N LEU A 178 -0.44 3.23 -12.61
CA LEU A 178 -0.54 2.20 -11.58
C LEU A 178 -0.23 0.79 -12.12
N GLN A 179 -0.32 0.61 -13.43
CA GLN A 179 -0.25 -0.73 -14.02
C GLN A 179 1.09 -1.44 -13.78
N SER A 180 2.22 -0.72 -13.72
CA SER A 180 3.51 -1.35 -13.41
C SER A 180 3.58 -1.86 -11.98
N GLY A 181 2.99 -1.14 -11.02
CA GLY A 181 2.86 -1.59 -9.63
C GLY A 181 1.91 -2.78 -9.48
N CYS A 182 0.84 -2.83 -10.27
CA CYS A 182 -0.02 -4.01 -10.34
C CYS A 182 0.72 -5.21 -10.93
N ARG A 183 1.43 -5.04 -12.04
CA ARG A 183 2.19 -6.13 -12.68
C ARG A 183 3.33 -6.64 -11.81
N TRP A 184 3.95 -5.79 -11.00
CA TRP A 184 4.94 -6.20 -10.00
C TRP A 184 4.45 -7.35 -9.10
N ARG A 185 3.15 -7.36 -8.74
CA ARG A 185 2.55 -8.43 -7.92
C ARG A 185 2.73 -9.82 -8.55
N TYR A 186 2.70 -9.88 -9.88
CA TYR A 186 2.75 -11.12 -10.64
C TYR A 186 4.13 -11.41 -11.22
N ASP A 187 4.94 -10.38 -11.43
CA ASP A 187 6.23 -10.48 -12.10
C ASP A 187 7.38 -10.68 -11.10
N TRP A 188 7.32 -10.05 -9.92
CA TRP A 188 8.37 -10.17 -8.88
C TRP A 188 7.89 -10.88 -7.63
N PHE A 189 6.65 -10.58 -7.21
CA PHE A 189 6.10 -11.03 -5.92
C PHE A 189 5.44 -12.42 -5.96
N HIS A 190 5.26 -13.02 -7.13
CA HIS A 190 4.59 -14.32 -7.31
C HIS A 190 5.50 -15.32 -8.01
#